data_AF-A0AAE1RSE2-F1
#
_entry.id   AF-A0AAE1RSE2-F1
#
_cell.length_a   1.000
_cell.length_b   1.000
_cell.length_c   1.000
_cell.angle_alpha   90.00
_cell.angle_beta   90.00
_cell.angle_gamma   90.00
#
_symmetry.space_group_name_H-M   'P 1'
#
loop_
_entity.id
_entity.type
_entity.pdbx_description
1 polymer ?
#
loop_
_entity_poly.entity_id
_entity_poly.type
_entity_poly.pdbx_seq_one_letter_code
_entity_poly.pdbx_strand_id
1 'polypeptide(L)'
;MDGQPSFLEKVPASHVSAVDSSLRPSVSSIQDFEIRKHGTSVGSPEAHISSRLQVSGEAEYTDDAPMPPNSLHAALVLSKKPRARILTIDDSGARSSPGFAGFFWLKMYLVIGVVVADTHENAKLSARKVHVEYEELPAVLLIEDAIQANSYHPNTERCMTKGDVELCFQSGQCDNIIEGEVRTPQKHQKYVSHVLGLPMSKVVCKTKRIGGGFGGKETRSAMLAAAAAIPSYLLDRPVKIILDRDIDMMIMGQRHSFLGKYKVNR
;
A
#
# COMPACT_ATOMS: atom_id res chain seq x y z
N MET A 1 55.97 -26.27 32.01
CA MET A 1 54.56 -25.82 31.89
C MET A 1 54.39 -25.49 30.42
N ASP A 2 54.05 -26.50 29.64
CA ASP A 2 54.11 -26.46 28.18
C ASP A 2 52.95 -25.62 27.64
N GLY A 3 53.30 -24.51 26.98
CA GLY A 3 52.37 -23.63 26.30
C GLY A 3 51.71 -24.38 25.14
N GLN A 4 50.48 -24.85 25.35
CA GLN A 4 49.61 -25.29 24.27
C GLN A 4 49.36 -24.09 23.34
N PRO A 5 49.63 -24.20 22.02
CA PRO A 5 49.35 -23.14 21.06
C PRO A 5 47.85 -22.82 21.10
N SER A 6 47.51 -21.54 21.04
CA SER A 6 46.12 -21.09 21.12
C SER A 6 45.31 -21.73 19.99
N PHE A 7 44.04 -22.08 20.22
CA PHE A 7 43.18 -22.74 19.22
C PHE A 7 43.18 -22.01 17.86
N LEU A 8 43.38 -20.69 17.86
CA LEU A 8 43.45 -19.84 16.68
C LEU A 8 44.71 -20.05 15.83
N GLU A 9 45.82 -20.54 16.40
CA GLU A 9 47.05 -20.85 15.64
C GLU A 9 46.90 -22.11 14.77
N LYS A 10 45.85 -22.92 14.98
CA LYS A 10 45.52 -24.10 14.17
C LYS A 10 44.50 -23.84 13.07
N VAL A 11 43.91 -22.66 13.03
CA VAL A 11 42.86 -22.30 12.07
C VAL A 11 43.52 -21.65 10.84
N PRO A 12 43.28 -22.14 9.61
CA PRO A 12 43.77 -21.48 8.41
C PRO A 12 43.28 -20.03 8.36
N ALA A 13 44.14 -19.10 7.94
CA ALA A 13 43.81 -17.67 7.89
C ALA A 13 42.51 -17.36 7.11
N SER A 14 42.17 -18.18 6.11
CA SER A 14 40.92 -18.09 5.35
C SER A 14 39.63 -18.38 6.14
N HIS A 15 39.74 -18.97 7.33
CA HIS A 15 38.61 -19.36 8.18
C HIS A 15 38.47 -18.48 9.44
N VAL A 16 39.40 -17.56 9.68
CA VAL A 16 39.40 -16.69 10.86
C VAL A 16 38.18 -15.75 10.86
N SER A 17 37.71 -15.32 9.69
CA SER A 17 36.50 -14.50 9.56
C SER A 17 35.21 -15.20 10.00
N ALA A 18 35.22 -16.52 10.18
CA ALA A 18 34.06 -17.28 10.67
C ALA A 18 33.83 -17.12 12.19
N VAL A 19 34.85 -16.70 12.95
CA VAL A 19 34.77 -16.43 14.39
C VAL A 19 34.81 -14.94 14.71
N ASP A 20 35.03 -14.09 13.72
CA ASP A 20 34.95 -12.64 13.87
C ASP A 20 33.49 -12.21 14.14
N SER A 21 33.28 -11.50 15.24
CA SER A 21 32.00 -10.85 15.50
C SER A 21 31.76 -9.78 14.43
N SER A 22 30.63 -9.86 13.71
CA SER A 22 30.29 -8.85 12.70
C SER A 22 30.13 -7.47 13.35
N LEU A 23 31.09 -6.58 13.14
CA LEU A 23 30.99 -5.18 13.50
C LEU A 23 30.36 -4.41 12.34
N ARG A 24 29.31 -3.64 12.62
CA ARG A 24 28.74 -2.74 11.62
C ARG A 24 29.74 -1.59 11.38
N PRO A 25 30.27 -1.41 10.16
CA PRO A 25 31.18 -0.29 9.88
C PRO A 25 30.44 1.04 10.04
N SER A 26 31.20 2.10 10.30
CA SER A 26 30.67 3.46 10.26
C SER A 26 30.18 3.78 8.84
N VAL A 27 29.03 4.46 8.74
CA VAL A 27 28.46 4.84 7.45
C VAL A 27 29.15 6.11 6.95
N SER A 28 29.74 6.07 5.76
CA SER A 28 30.25 7.23 5.02
C SER A 28 29.54 7.34 3.68
N SER A 29 29.33 8.58 3.20
CA SER A 29 28.66 8.83 1.91
C SER A 29 29.25 10.05 1.22
N ILE A 30 29.36 10.01 -0.10
CA ILE A 30 29.76 11.14 -0.96
C ILE A 30 28.60 11.43 -1.91
N GLN A 31 28.28 12.72 -2.09
CA GLN A 31 27.25 13.20 -3.00
C GLN A 31 27.90 14.21 -3.94
N ASP A 32 27.79 13.98 -5.26
CA ASP A 32 28.33 14.86 -6.29
C ASP A 32 27.20 15.28 -7.23
N PHE A 33 27.07 16.59 -7.47
CA PHE A 33 26.04 17.17 -8.31
C PHE A 33 26.45 18.54 -8.85
N GLU A 34 26.00 18.84 -10.07
CA GLU A 34 26.25 20.13 -10.70
C GLU A 34 25.21 21.17 -10.26
N ILE A 35 25.66 22.36 -9.85
CA ILE A 35 24.79 23.49 -9.53
C ILE A 35 24.75 24.44 -10.71
N ARG A 36 23.63 24.50 -11.43
CA ARG A 36 23.39 25.48 -12.50
C ARG A 36 22.32 26.46 -12.07
N LYS A 37 22.66 27.76 -11.99
CA LYS A 37 21.71 28.82 -11.63
C LYS A 37 21.55 29.81 -12.79
N HIS A 38 20.32 30.03 -13.24
CA HIS A 38 19.97 31.03 -14.25
C HIS A 38 19.14 32.17 -13.63
N GLY A 39 19.60 32.74 -12.51
CA GLY A 39 18.88 33.78 -11.78
C GLY A 39 17.61 33.30 -11.05
N THR A 40 17.39 31.98 -10.99
CA THR A 40 16.27 31.33 -10.28
C THR A 40 16.79 30.25 -9.33
N SER A 41 15.92 29.69 -8.49
CA SER A 41 16.25 28.55 -7.62
C SER A 41 16.31 27.20 -8.36
N VAL A 42 15.92 27.14 -9.63
CA VAL A 42 16.00 25.91 -10.44
C VAL A 42 17.45 25.45 -10.52
N GLY A 43 17.71 24.20 -10.16
CA GLY A 43 19.07 23.61 -10.10
C GLY A 43 19.85 23.86 -8.81
N SER A 44 19.26 24.56 -7.82
CA SER A 44 19.86 24.76 -6.49
C SER A 44 19.39 23.68 -5.50
N PRO A 45 20.25 23.24 -4.55
CA PRO A 45 19.91 22.25 -3.53
C PRO A 45 19.09 22.89 -2.40
N GLU A 46 17.93 23.44 -2.74
CA GLU A 46 17.04 24.05 -1.75
C GLU A 46 16.48 23.00 -0.80
N ALA A 47 16.47 23.33 0.50
CA ALA A 47 15.85 22.46 1.49
C ALA A 47 14.33 22.38 1.24
N HIS A 48 13.74 21.23 1.56
CA HIS A 48 12.30 21.05 1.47
C HIS A 48 11.58 22.10 2.34
N ILE A 49 10.62 22.83 1.76
CA ILE A 49 9.99 24.02 2.38
C ILE A 49 9.31 23.67 3.72
N SER A 50 8.74 22.47 3.85
CA SER A 50 8.12 22.00 5.12
C SER A 50 9.08 21.26 6.06
N SER A 51 10.37 21.20 5.78
CA SER A 51 11.35 20.44 6.61
C SER A 51 11.35 20.87 8.07
N ARG A 52 11.35 22.19 8.33
CA ARG A 52 11.30 22.72 9.70
C ARG A 52 10.04 22.26 10.45
N LEU A 53 8.88 22.37 9.81
CA LEU A 53 7.60 21.91 10.37
C LEU A 53 7.58 20.40 10.61
N GLN A 54 8.22 19.62 9.73
CA GLN A 54 8.30 18.16 9.87
C GLN A 54 9.16 17.77 11.07
N VAL A 55 10.28 18.45 11.27
CA VAL A 55 11.21 18.18 12.38
C VAL A 55 10.67 18.69 13.72
N SER A 56 9.91 19.78 13.74
CA SER A 56 9.25 20.29 14.96
C SER A 56 7.96 19.55 15.34
N GLY A 57 7.39 18.75 14.43
CA GLY A 57 6.09 18.10 14.62
C GLY A 57 4.88 19.00 14.31
N GLU A 58 5.12 20.21 13.78
CA GLU A 58 4.06 21.17 13.41
C GLU A 58 3.44 20.89 12.02
N ALA A 59 4.04 19.99 11.24
CA ALA A 59 3.53 19.60 9.94
C ALA A 59 2.26 18.75 10.07
N GLU A 60 1.08 19.38 9.96
CA GLU A 60 -0.21 18.69 9.98
C GLU A 60 -0.40 17.65 8.84
N TYR A 61 -0.62 16.39 9.18
CA TYR A 61 -1.12 15.36 8.30
C TYR A 61 -2.64 15.22 8.43
N THR A 62 -3.25 14.34 7.64
CA THR A 62 -4.71 14.17 7.61
C THR A 62 -5.31 13.84 8.98
N ASP A 63 -4.59 13.07 9.79
CA ASP A 63 -5.07 12.64 11.11
C ASP A 63 -4.96 13.75 12.16
N ASP A 64 -4.03 14.69 11.99
CA ASP A 64 -3.79 15.82 12.90
C ASP A 64 -4.85 16.92 12.76
N ALA A 65 -5.60 16.92 11.65
CA ALA A 65 -6.65 17.89 11.43
C ALA A 65 -7.77 17.75 12.48
N PRO A 66 -8.22 18.84 13.11
CA PRO A 66 -9.29 18.79 14.09
C PRO A 66 -10.57 18.26 13.44
N MET A 67 -11.18 17.29 14.11
CA MET A 67 -12.47 16.75 13.67
C MET A 67 -13.58 17.76 13.93
N PRO A 68 -14.50 18.00 12.99
CA PRO A 68 -15.68 18.79 13.28
C PRO A 68 -16.51 18.16 14.41
N PRO A 69 -17.36 18.94 15.10
CA PRO A 69 -18.29 18.39 16.09
C PRO A 69 -19.19 17.29 15.50
N ASN A 70 -19.63 16.35 16.33
CA ASN A 70 -20.49 15.22 15.97
C ASN A 70 -19.89 14.26 14.92
N SER A 71 -18.58 14.30 14.72
CA SER A 71 -17.90 13.36 13.83
C SER A 71 -17.98 11.91 14.32
N LEU A 72 -17.83 10.99 13.38
CA LEU A 72 -17.77 9.55 13.60
C LEU A 72 -16.43 8.99 13.13
N HIS A 73 -16.05 7.86 13.72
CA HIS A 73 -14.91 7.07 13.31
C HIS A 73 -15.38 5.79 12.63
N ALA A 74 -14.68 5.39 11.58
CA ALA A 74 -14.94 4.19 10.80
C ALA A 74 -13.87 3.13 11.05
N ALA A 75 -14.31 1.87 11.10
CA ALA A 75 -13.46 0.69 11.10
C ALA A 75 -13.96 -0.33 10.07
N LEU A 76 -13.04 -0.99 9.37
CA LEU A 76 -13.37 -1.94 8.31
C LEU A 76 -13.71 -3.31 8.88
N VAL A 77 -14.70 -3.97 8.27
CA VAL A 77 -14.97 -5.40 8.42
C VAL A 77 -14.36 -6.11 7.23
N LEU A 78 -13.38 -6.98 7.48
CA LEU A 78 -12.62 -7.67 6.45
C LEU A 78 -13.01 -9.15 6.34
N SER A 79 -12.91 -9.70 5.12
CA SER A 79 -13.01 -11.13 4.89
C SER A 79 -11.84 -11.86 5.54
N LYS A 80 -12.16 -13.00 6.17
CA LYS A 80 -11.16 -13.92 6.74
C LYS A 80 -10.77 -15.04 5.78
N LYS A 81 -11.39 -15.08 4.59
CA LYS A 81 -11.20 -16.12 3.57
C LYS A 81 -10.72 -15.51 2.26
N PRO A 82 -9.72 -16.11 1.59
CA PRO A 82 -9.20 -15.59 0.32
C PRO A 82 -10.22 -15.72 -0.82
N ARG A 83 -11.03 -16.77 -0.82
CA ARG A 83 -12.14 -16.98 -1.74
C ARG A 83 -13.25 -17.75 -1.04
N ALA A 84 -14.43 -17.16 -0.95
CA ALA A 84 -15.60 -17.78 -0.34
C ALA A 84 -16.90 -17.11 -0.81
N ARG A 85 -18.01 -17.84 -0.72
CA ARG A 85 -19.35 -17.26 -0.79
C ARG A 85 -19.78 -16.86 0.62
N ILE A 86 -20.21 -15.61 0.78
CA ILE A 86 -20.82 -15.14 2.03
C ILE A 86 -22.23 -15.74 2.09
N LEU A 87 -22.52 -16.48 3.17
CA LEU A 87 -23.83 -17.08 3.42
C LEU A 87 -24.72 -16.11 4.20
N THR A 88 -24.21 -15.64 5.33
CA THR A 88 -24.91 -14.72 6.23
C THR A 88 -23.92 -13.72 6.84
N ILE A 89 -24.45 -12.59 7.27
CA ILE A 89 -23.73 -11.62 8.09
C ILE A 89 -24.62 -11.28 9.28
N ASP A 90 -24.10 -11.50 10.48
CA ASP A 90 -24.73 -11.10 11.73
C ASP A 90 -23.97 -9.91 12.33
N ASP A 91 -24.65 -8.76 12.38
CA ASP A 91 -24.15 -7.51 12.97
C ASP A 91 -24.79 -7.21 14.34
N SER A 92 -25.56 -8.13 14.93
CA SER A 92 -26.26 -7.93 16.21
C SER A 92 -25.32 -7.55 17.36
N GLY A 93 -24.14 -8.18 17.41
CA GLY A 93 -23.08 -7.85 18.37
C GLY A 93 -22.48 -6.45 18.15
N ALA A 94 -22.36 -6.01 16.90
CA ALA A 94 -21.90 -4.67 16.57
C ALA A 94 -22.95 -3.62 16.96
N ARG A 95 -24.24 -3.85 16.64
CA ARG A 95 -25.37 -2.96 17.00
C ARG A 95 -25.52 -2.74 18.50
N SER A 96 -25.18 -3.75 19.29
CA SER A 96 -25.25 -3.70 20.75
C SER A 96 -24.01 -3.06 21.39
N SER A 97 -23.05 -2.57 20.60
CA SER A 97 -21.82 -1.99 21.11
C SER A 97 -21.98 -0.50 21.47
N PRO A 98 -21.28 -0.03 22.52
CA PRO A 98 -21.28 1.39 22.86
C PRO A 98 -20.85 2.27 21.68
N GLY A 99 -21.56 3.37 21.48
CA GLY A 99 -21.21 4.36 20.47
C GLY A 99 -21.48 3.94 19.02
N PHE A 100 -22.01 2.74 18.78
CA PHE A 100 -22.34 2.26 17.44
C PHE A 100 -23.33 3.19 16.74
N ALA A 101 -22.98 3.63 15.54
CA ALA A 101 -23.82 4.52 14.72
C ALA A 101 -24.34 3.83 13.45
N GLY A 102 -23.69 2.77 12.97
CA GLY A 102 -24.17 2.01 11.82
C GLY A 102 -23.17 1.03 11.24
N PHE A 103 -23.68 0.06 10.48
CA PHE A 103 -22.90 -0.86 9.67
C PHE A 103 -23.34 -0.75 8.21
N PHE A 104 -22.39 -0.51 7.32
CA PHE A 104 -22.62 -0.27 5.90
C PHE A 104 -21.88 -1.31 5.08
N TRP A 105 -22.62 -1.97 4.20
CA TRP A 105 -22.08 -3.03 3.36
C TRP A 105 -21.26 -2.44 2.23
N LEU A 106 -20.08 -2.99 2.02
CA LEU A 106 -19.16 -2.60 0.96
C LEU A 106 -18.76 -3.88 0.23
N LYS A 107 -19.15 -4.05 -1.03
CA LYS A 107 -18.73 -5.21 -1.82
C LYS A 107 -17.40 -4.90 -2.52
N MET A 108 -16.30 -4.89 -1.77
CA MET A 108 -15.02 -4.36 -2.27
C MET A 108 -13.80 -5.20 -1.87
N TYR A 109 -13.31 -6.04 -2.78
CA TYR A 109 -12.13 -6.90 -2.57
C TYR A 109 -12.25 -7.73 -1.28
N LEU A 110 -11.41 -7.43 -0.29
CA LEU A 110 -11.40 -8.05 1.04
C LEU A 110 -12.35 -7.34 2.02
N VAL A 111 -12.75 -6.09 1.76
CA VAL A 111 -13.63 -5.32 2.63
C VAL A 111 -15.06 -5.76 2.38
N ILE A 112 -15.72 -6.21 3.45
CA ILE A 112 -17.13 -6.64 3.47
C ILE A 112 -18.04 -5.46 3.86
N GLY A 113 -17.54 -4.58 4.70
CA GLY A 113 -18.29 -3.42 5.15
C GLY A 113 -17.47 -2.49 6.02
N VAL A 114 -18.13 -1.44 6.50
CA VAL A 114 -17.58 -0.47 7.41
C VAL A 114 -18.55 -0.27 8.58
N VAL A 115 -18.02 -0.36 9.79
CA VAL A 115 -18.75 0.04 11.01
C VAL A 115 -18.34 1.46 11.36
N VAL A 116 -19.31 2.28 11.73
CA VAL A 116 -19.08 3.64 12.23
C VAL A 116 -19.55 3.76 13.67
N ALA A 117 -18.76 4.48 14.48
CA ALA A 117 -19.05 4.75 15.90
C ALA A 117 -18.54 6.13 16.32
N ASP A 118 -18.90 6.56 17.52
CA ASP A 118 -18.48 7.84 18.12
C ASP A 118 -16.96 7.97 18.33
N THR A 119 -16.26 6.88 18.59
CA THR A 119 -14.81 6.82 18.81
C THR A 119 -14.15 5.75 17.97
N HIS A 120 -12.85 5.92 17.71
CA HIS A 120 -12.07 4.96 16.93
C HIS A 120 -12.05 3.56 17.56
N GLU A 121 -11.89 3.48 18.88
CA GLU A 121 -11.89 2.20 19.61
C GLU A 121 -13.25 1.53 19.59
N ASN A 122 -14.35 2.28 19.77
CA ASN A 122 -15.69 1.72 19.66
C ASN A 122 -15.98 1.19 18.24
N ALA A 123 -15.54 1.89 17.19
CA ALA A 123 -15.69 1.42 15.82
C ALA A 123 -14.95 0.11 15.59
N LYS A 124 -13.70 0.00 16.08
CA LYS A 124 -12.87 -1.21 15.98
C LYS A 124 -13.47 -2.38 16.75
N LEU A 125 -13.87 -2.18 18.00
CA LEU A 125 -14.49 -3.21 18.83
C LEU A 125 -15.81 -3.69 18.24
N SER A 126 -16.62 -2.77 17.70
CA SER A 126 -17.88 -3.10 17.04
C SER A 126 -17.66 -3.90 15.75
N ALA A 127 -16.69 -3.49 14.91
CA ALA A 127 -16.34 -4.21 13.67
C ALA A 127 -15.91 -5.66 13.94
N ARG A 128 -15.19 -5.92 15.05
CA ARG A 128 -14.77 -7.27 15.45
C ARG A 128 -15.94 -8.19 15.85
N LYS A 129 -17.08 -7.62 16.24
CA LYS A 129 -18.29 -8.37 16.62
C LYS A 129 -19.20 -8.70 15.44
N VAL A 130 -18.88 -8.22 14.24
CA VAL A 130 -19.59 -8.64 13.02
C VAL A 130 -19.17 -10.06 12.69
N HIS A 131 -20.11 -11.00 12.74
CA HIS A 131 -19.89 -12.39 12.38
C HIS A 131 -20.30 -12.60 10.92
N VAL A 132 -19.45 -13.30 10.16
CA VAL A 132 -19.69 -13.61 8.75
C VAL A 132 -19.52 -15.10 8.56
N GLU A 133 -20.55 -15.75 8.03
CA GLU A 133 -20.51 -17.15 7.68
C GLU A 133 -20.11 -17.31 6.22
N TYR A 134 -19.22 -18.27 5.97
CA TYR A 134 -18.60 -18.49 4.67
C TYR A 134 -18.81 -19.94 4.21
N GLU A 135 -19.08 -20.10 2.93
CA GLU A 135 -18.78 -21.34 2.22
C GLU A 135 -17.46 -21.12 1.46
N GLU A 136 -16.41 -21.83 1.86
CA GLU A 136 -15.08 -21.68 1.25
C GLU A 136 -15.05 -22.24 -0.17
N LEU A 137 -14.33 -21.53 -1.05
CA LEU A 137 -14.16 -21.93 -2.45
C LEU A 137 -12.67 -22.10 -2.75
N PRO A 138 -12.29 -22.97 -3.71
CA PRO A 138 -10.88 -23.18 -4.06
C PRO A 138 -10.20 -21.87 -4.47
N ALA A 139 -9.16 -21.45 -3.76
CA ALA A 139 -8.44 -20.20 -4.03
C ALA A 139 -7.20 -20.45 -4.90
N VAL A 140 -6.92 -19.53 -5.82
CA VAL A 140 -5.68 -19.48 -6.60
C VAL A 140 -4.79 -18.44 -5.93
N LEU A 141 -3.65 -18.87 -5.37
CA LEU A 141 -2.78 -18.02 -4.54
C LEU A 141 -1.39 -17.82 -5.15
N LEU A 142 -0.84 -18.84 -5.79
CA LEU A 142 0.49 -18.79 -6.41
C LEU A 142 0.39 -18.42 -7.90
N ILE A 143 1.48 -17.88 -8.44
CA ILE A 143 1.58 -17.55 -9.87
C ILE A 143 1.47 -18.84 -10.69
N GLU A 144 2.09 -19.93 -10.22
CA GLU A 144 2.06 -21.25 -10.84
C GLU A 144 0.63 -21.82 -10.89
N ASP A 145 -0.13 -21.69 -9.80
CA ASP A 145 -1.54 -22.11 -9.76
C ASP A 145 -2.39 -21.32 -10.76
N ALA A 146 -2.13 -20.01 -10.88
CA ALA A 146 -2.82 -19.15 -11.83
C ALA A 146 -2.51 -19.55 -13.28
N ILE A 147 -1.25 -19.92 -13.58
CA ILE A 147 -0.85 -20.43 -14.90
C ILE A 147 -1.57 -21.76 -15.20
N GLN A 148 -1.57 -22.70 -14.26
CA GLN A 148 -2.23 -24.00 -14.44
C GLN A 148 -3.75 -23.86 -14.63
N ALA A 149 -4.37 -22.92 -13.91
CA ALA A 149 -5.80 -22.65 -13.99
C ALA A 149 -6.19 -21.73 -15.17
N ASN A 150 -5.24 -21.26 -16.00
CA ASN A 150 -5.45 -20.22 -17.01
C ASN A 150 -6.18 -18.97 -16.47
N SER A 151 -5.88 -18.60 -15.22
CA SER A 151 -6.53 -17.51 -14.50
C SER A 151 -5.76 -16.20 -14.68
N TYR A 152 -5.94 -15.55 -15.82
CA TYR A 152 -5.31 -14.27 -16.16
C TYR A 152 -6.30 -13.11 -16.15
N HIS A 153 -5.81 -11.89 -15.95
CA HIS A 153 -6.61 -10.71 -16.25
C HIS A 153 -6.85 -10.62 -17.77
N PRO A 154 -8.07 -10.31 -18.22
CA PRO A 154 -8.37 -10.27 -19.65
C PRO A 154 -7.62 -9.11 -20.32
N ASN A 155 -7.15 -9.32 -21.56
CA ASN A 155 -6.48 -8.32 -22.39
C ASN A 155 -5.19 -7.73 -21.76
N THR A 156 -4.52 -8.48 -20.88
CA THR A 156 -3.26 -8.05 -20.26
C THR A 156 -2.02 -8.71 -20.84
N GLU A 157 -2.17 -9.64 -21.80
CA GLU A 157 -1.02 -10.16 -22.52
C GLU A 157 -0.34 -9.00 -23.28
N ARG A 158 0.92 -8.76 -22.94
CA ARG A 158 1.76 -7.76 -23.59
C ARG A 158 2.95 -8.50 -24.16
N CYS A 159 3.04 -8.53 -25.48
CA CYS A 159 4.21 -9.02 -26.17
C CYS A 159 4.86 -7.84 -26.89
N MET A 160 6.14 -7.62 -26.59
CA MET A 160 6.99 -6.71 -27.35
C MET A 160 8.03 -7.56 -28.05
N THR A 161 7.82 -7.80 -29.35
CA THR A 161 8.81 -8.48 -30.21
C THR A 161 9.36 -7.45 -31.17
N LYS A 162 10.68 -7.40 -31.30
CA LYS A 162 11.35 -6.54 -32.28
C LYS A 162 12.56 -7.28 -32.85
N GLY A 163 12.56 -7.45 -34.16
CA GLY A 163 13.55 -8.27 -34.88
C GLY A 163 13.19 -9.76 -34.91
N ASP A 164 14.15 -10.57 -35.38
CA ASP A 164 14.10 -12.04 -35.36
C ASP A 164 14.86 -12.53 -34.12
N VAL A 165 14.12 -13.00 -33.12
CA VAL A 165 14.64 -13.38 -31.79
C VAL A 165 15.69 -14.50 -31.91
N GLU A 166 15.48 -15.42 -32.86
CA GLU A 166 16.34 -16.57 -33.14
C GLU A 166 17.64 -16.14 -33.83
N LEU A 167 17.56 -15.16 -34.73
CA LEU A 167 18.73 -14.56 -35.39
C LEU A 167 19.57 -13.71 -34.39
N CYS A 168 18.91 -13.02 -33.47
CA CYS A 168 19.55 -12.08 -32.53
C CYS A 168 20.37 -12.80 -31.43
N PHE A 169 19.94 -13.98 -30.98
CA PHE A 169 20.74 -14.85 -30.11
C PHE A 169 22.02 -15.36 -30.77
N GLN A 170 22.12 -15.29 -32.10
CA GLN A 170 23.32 -15.67 -32.85
C GLN A 170 24.25 -14.48 -33.12
N SER A 171 23.77 -13.23 -33.01
CA SER A 171 24.46 -12.05 -33.55
C SER A 171 24.88 -10.97 -32.53
N GLY A 172 24.47 -11.07 -31.26
CA GLY A 172 25.12 -10.35 -30.14
C GLY A 172 25.02 -8.81 -30.10
N GLN A 173 23.98 -8.17 -30.63
CA GLN A 173 23.85 -6.70 -30.59
C GLN A 173 22.45 -6.25 -30.16
N CYS A 174 22.36 -5.38 -29.14
CA CYS A 174 21.26 -4.42 -28.98
C CYS A 174 21.58 -3.37 -27.89
N ASP A 175 21.42 -2.09 -28.24
CA ASP A 175 21.46 -0.93 -27.35
C ASP A 175 20.27 0.01 -27.65
N ASN A 176 19.62 0.52 -26.59
CA ASN A 176 18.83 1.77 -26.46
C ASN A 176 17.42 1.64 -25.83
N ILE A 177 17.08 2.63 -24.99
CA ILE A 177 15.94 2.71 -24.05
C ILE A 177 15.00 3.87 -24.44
N ILE A 178 13.68 3.73 -24.23
CA ILE A 178 12.68 4.82 -24.32
C ILE A 178 11.66 4.71 -23.17
N GLU A 179 11.24 5.87 -22.61
CA GLU A 179 10.40 6.01 -21.42
C GLU A 179 9.15 6.91 -21.66
N GLY A 180 8.16 6.87 -20.76
CA GLY A 180 6.94 7.70 -20.79
C GLY A 180 6.26 7.88 -19.41
N GLU A 181 5.42 8.91 -19.27
CA GLU A 181 4.87 9.41 -17.98
C GLU A 181 3.33 9.27 -17.88
N VAL A 182 2.79 9.01 -16.67
CA VAL A 182 1.35 9.00 -16.34
C VAL A 182 1.11 9.73 -15.02
N ARG A 183 0.04 10.54 -14.92
CA ARG A 183 -0.35 11.28 -13.70
C ARG A 183 -1.80 10.99 -13.28
N THR A 184 -2.05 10.85 -11.98
CA THR A 184 -3.33 10.34 -11.44
C THR A 184 -3.78 10.95 -10.08
N PRO A 185 -4.39 12.14 -10.04
CA PRO A 185 -5.14 12.63 -8.86
C PRO A 185 -6.67 12.59 -9.02
N GLN A 186 -7.21 12.40 -10.24
CA GLN A 186 -8.65 12.48 -10.55
C GLN A 186 -9.49 11.33 -9.95
N LYS A 187 -8.85 10.26 -9.45
CA LYS A 187 -9.52 9.00 -9.09
C LYS A 187 -10.41 9.12 -7.84
N HIS A 188 -9.97 9.80 -6.78
CA HIS A 188 -10.75 9.94 -5.53
C HIS A 188 -12.07 10.64 -5.74
N GLN A 189 -12.03 11.83 -6.37
CA GLN A 189 -13.22 12.62 -6.66
C GLN A 189 -14.22 11.82 -7.51
N LYS A 190 -13.72 11.12 -8.54
CA LYS A 190 -14.54 10.27 -9.41
C LYS A 190 -15.17 9.11 -8.65
N TYR A 191 -14.42 8.41 -7.80
CA TYR A 191 -14.91 7.24 -7.07
C TYR A 191 -15.98 7.65 -6.06
N VAL A 192 -15.74 8.70 -5.28
CA VAL A 192 -16.70 9.23 -4.31
C VAL A 192 -17.97 9.74 -5.01
N SER A 193 -17.82 10.53 -6.07
CA SER A 193 -18.94 11.00 -6.90
C SER A 193 -19.79 9.84 -7.43
N HIS A 194 -19.14 8.79 -7.93
CA HIS A 194 -19.82 7.62 -8.47
C HIS A 194 -20.59 6.84 -7.41
N VAL A 195 -19.97 6.52 -6.25
CA VAL A 195 -20.65 5.74 -5.21
C VAL A 195 -21.80 6.48 -4.54
N LEU A 196 -21.73 7.82 -4.48
CA LEU A 196 -22.80 8.66 -3.92
C LEU A 196 -23.87 9.03 -4.95
N GLY A 197 -23.66 8.74 -6.25
CA GLY A 197 -24.57 9.18 -7.31
C GLY A 197 -24.61 10.70 -7.50
N LEU A 198 -23.56 11.41 -7.10
CA LEU A 198 -23.48 12.88 -7.18
C LEU A 198 -22.64 13.32 -8.38
N PRO A 199 -22.91 14.49 -8.99
CA PRO A 199 -22.00 15.09 -9.96
C PRO A 199 -20.61 15.35 -9.34
N MET A 200 -19.53 15.15 -10.09
CA MET A 200 -18.16 15.41 -9.59
C MET A 200 -17.96 16.84 -9.06
N SER A 201 -18.69 17.83 -9.60
CA SER A 201 -18.67 19.22 -9.11
C SER A 201 -19.17 19.39 -7.67
N LYS A 202 -19.90 18.41 -7.14
CA LYS A 202 -20.38 18.38 -5.74
C LYS A 202 -19.39 17.68 -4.80
N VAL A 203 -18.29 17.14 -5.31
CA VAL A 203 -17.28 16.42 -4.53
C VAL A 203 -15.95 17.17 -4.64
N VAL A 204 -15.38 17.55 -3.49
CA VAL A 204 -14.08 18.24 -3.43
C VAL A 204 -13.10 17.40 -2.63
N CYS A 205 -11.96 17.06 -3.23
CA CYS A 205 -10.85 16.39 -2.56
C CYS A 205 -9.75 17.39 -2.24
N LYS A 206 -9.30 17.45 -0.98
CA LYS A 206 -8.21 18.33 -0.53
C LYS A 206 -7.09 17.48 0.06
N THR A 207 -5.86 17.71 -0.39
CA THR A 207 -4.67 17.03 0.11
C THR A 207 -3.59 18.07 0.37
N LYS A 208 -3.27 18.32 1.64
CA LYS A 208 -2.20 19.26 2.04
C LYS A 208 -0.82 18.64 1.89
N ARG A 209 -0.65 17.44 2.44
CA ARG A 209 0.59 16.63 2.40
C ARG A 209 0.28 15.17 2.63
N ILE A 210 1.22 14.29 2.26
CA ILE A 210 1.12 12.84 2.45
C ILE A 210 2.44 12.35 3.08
N GLY A 211 2.35 11.61 4.19
CA GLY A 211 3.51 10.94 4.80
C GLY A 211 3.89 9.67 4.03
N GLY A 212 4.50 9.83 2.85
CA GLY A 212 4.90 8.73 1.97
C GLY A 212 3.73 8.07 1.24
N GLY A 213 3.89 7.85 -0.07
CA GLY A 213 2.86 7.25 -0.93
C GLY A 213 3.36 6.04 -1.72
N PHE A 214 4.50 6.19 -2.40
CA PHE A 214 5.20 5.11 -3.11
C PHE A 214 4.30 4.24 -4.03
N GLY A 215 3.28 4.85 -4.66
CA GLY A 215 2.28 4.19 -5.50
C GLY A 215 1.07 3.61 -4.75
N GLY A 216 1.23 3.15 -3.50
CA GLY A 216 0.15 2.52 -2.72
C GLY A 216 -1.06 3.44 -2.47
N LYS A 217 -0.84 4.76 -2.40
CA LYS A 217 -1.89 5.78 -2.20
C LYS A 217 -2.45 6.37 -3.49
N GLU A 218 -2.10 5.84 -4.66
CA GLU A 218 -2.56 6.36 -5.94
C GLU A 218 -4.02 5.98 -6.24
N THR A 219 -4.35 4.69 -6.09
CA THR A 219 -5.68 4.16 -6.43
C THR A 219 -6.40 3.56 -5.22
N ARG A 220 -5.68 2.85 -4.34
CA ARG A 220 -6.29 2.11 -3.22
C ARG A 220 -6.87 3.03 -2.14
N SER A 221 -6.28 4.20 -1.94
CA SER A 221 -6.80 5.20 -1.00
C SER A 221 -8.15 5.81 -1.46
N ALA A 222 -8.45 5.80 -2.77
CA ALA A 222 -9.74 6.27 -3.29
C ALA A 222 -10.90 5.37 -2.86
N MET A 223 -10.63 4.07 -2.73
CA MET A 223 -11.58 3.07 -2.23
C MET A 223 -11.93 3.33 -0.76
N LEU A 224 -10.95 3.69 0.06
CA LEU A 224 -11.17 4.07 1.47
C LEU A 224 -11.95 5.38 1.59
N ALA A 225 -11.65 6.36 0.74
CA ALA A 225 -12.41 7.60 0.70
C ALA A 225 -13.88 7.34 0.35
N ALA A 226 -14.15 6.46 -0.63
CA ALA A 226 -15.51 6.02 -0.95
C ALA A 226 -16.20 5.29 0.22
N ALA A 227 -15.48 4.40 0.90
CA ALA A 227 -15.98 3.68 2.07
C ALA A 227 -16.38 4.62 3.23
N ALA A 228 -15.64 5.71 3.46
CA ALA A 228 -15.99 6.72 4.48
C ALA A 228 -17.08 7.69 4.01
N ALA A 229 -17.14 7.99 2.70
CA ALA A 229 -18.11 8.93 2.14
C ALA A 229 -19.57 8.44 2.24
N ILE A 230 -19.80 7.12 2.06
CA ILE A 230 -21.15 6.53 2.13
C ILE A 230 -21.82 6.75 3.51
N PRO A 231 -21.24 6.30 4.64
CA PRO A 231 -21.84 6.56 5.95
C PRO A 231 -21.89 8.05 6.27
N SER A 232 -20.93 8.84 5.80
CA SER A 232 -20.93 10.29 6.02
C SER A 232 -22.13 10.96 5.37
N TYR A 233 -22.43 10.58 4.12
CA TYR A 233 -23.56 11.10 3.36
C TYR A 233 -24.91 10.62 3.91
N LEU A 234 -25.01 9.35 4.32
CA LEU A 234 -26.26 8.77 4.81
C LEU A 234 -26.61 9.20 6.24
N LEU A 235 -25.62 9.45 7.08
CA LEU A 235 -25.82 9.87 8.47
C LEU A 235 -25.76 11.39 8.65
N ASP A 236 -25.48 12.14 7.59
CA ASP A 236 -25.26 13.60 7.61
C ASP A 236 -24.25 14.03 8.68
N ARG A 237 -23.17 13.27 8.81
CA ARG A 237 -22.13 13.46 9.83
C ARG A 237 -20.75 13.24 9.21
N PRO A 238 -19.72 14.02 9.59
CA PRO A 238 -18.36 13.77 9.11
C PRO A 238 -17.86 12.41 9.60
N VAL A 239 -17.26 11.62 8.71
CA VAL A 239 -16.69 10.30 9.06
C VAL A 239 -15.20 10.30 8.77
N LYS A 240 -14.41 9.86 9.76
CA LYS A 240 -12.96 9.67 9.63
C LYS A 240 -12.62 8.19 9.67
N ILE A 241 -11.78 7.78 8.73
CA ILE A 241 -11.20 6.44 8.69
C ILE A 241 -9.68 6.54 8.81
N ILE A 242 -9.12 5.83 9.79
CA ILE A 242 -7.68 5.65 9.96
C ILE A 242 -7.46 4.15 9.99
N LEU A 243 -6.48 3.67 9.25
CA LEU A 243 -6.10 2.27 9.28
C LEU A 243 -4.97 2.07 10.26
N ASP A 244 -5.12 1.06 11.10
CA ASP A 244 -3.98 0.48 11.82
C ASP A 244 -3.02 -0.16 10.82
N ARG A 245 -1.75 -0.28 11.21
CA ARG A 245 -0.67 -0.72 10.30
C ARG A 245 -0.90 -2.12 9.73
N ASP A 246 -1.41 -3.03 10.55
CA ASP A 246 -1.74 -4.40 10.14
C ASP A 246 -2.85 -4.42 9.08
N ILE A 247 -3.91 -3.63 9.28
CA ILE A 247 -5.00 -3.47 8.33
C ILE A 247 -4.51 -2.83 7.03
N ASP A 248 -3.71 -1.77 7.11
CA ASP A 248 -3.09 -1.11 5.95
C ASP A 248 -2.27 -2.11 5.13
N MET A 249 -1.40 -2.88 5.78
CA MET A 249 -0.57 -3.91 5.12
C MET A 249 -1.40 -5.02 4.47
N MET A 250 -2.55 -5.37 5.05
CA MET A 250 -3.44 -6.39 4.50
C MET A 250 -4.21 -5.91 3.26
N ILE A 251 -4.68 -4.66 3.24
CA ILE A 251 -5.66 -4.21 2.22
C ILE A 251 -5.10 -3.30 1.15
N MET A 252 -4.01 -2.58 1.42
CA MET A 252 -3.46 -1.59 0.48
C MET A 252 -2.63 -2.23 -0.63
N GLY A 253 -2.38 -3.53 -0.55
CA GLY A 253 -1.61 -4.28 -1.52
C GLY A 253 -0.12 -3.95 -1.46
N GLN A 254 0.67 -4.70 -2.22
CA GLN A 254 2.12 -4.57 -2.27
C GLN A 254 2.59 -4.49 -3.73
N ARG A 255 3.91 -4.42 -3.93
CA ARG A 255 4.52 -4.58 -5.25
C ARG A 255 4.13 -5.95 -5.81
N HIS A 256 3.82 -6.00 -7.11
CA HIS A 256 3.53 -7.26 -7.78
C HIS A 256 4.74 -8.19 -7.71
N SER A 257 4.50 -9.43 -7.31
CA SER A 257 5.49 -10.52 -7.45
C SER A 257 5.65 -10.87 -8.92
N PHE A 258 6.88 -11.18 -9.35
CA PHE A 258 7.19 -11.57 -10.72
C PHE A 258 7.81 -12.97 -10.75
N LEU A 259 7.35 -13.78 -11.71
CA LEU A 259 8.00 -15.02 -12.12
C LEU A 259 8.68 -14.78 -13.47
N GLY A 260 10.00 -14.70 -13.48
CA GLY A 260 10.80 -14.50 -14.70
C GLY A 260 11.31 -15.82 -15.26
N LYS A 261 10.90 -16.20 -16.47
CA LYS A 261 11.52 -17.27 -17.25
C LYS A 261 12.36 -16.61 -18.34
N TYR A 262 13.69 -16.77 -18.27
CA TYR A 262 14.61 -16.15 -19.23
C TYR A 262 15.54 -17.19 -19.85
N LYS A 263 15.90 -16.96 -21.11
CA LYS A 263 16.95 -17.67 -21.84
C LYS A 263 17.91 -16.60 -22.36
N VAL A 264 19.20 -16.77 -22.10
CA VAL A 264 20.26 -15.86 -22.55
C VAL A 264 21.28 -16.72 -23.30
N ASN A 265 21.59 -16.35 -24.55
CA ASN A 265 22.72 -16.91 -25.27
C ASN A 265 23.93 -16.00 -25.07
N ARG A 266 25.11 -16.58 -24.86
CA ARG A 266 26.37 -15.84 -24.78
C ARG A 266 26.99 -15.69 -26.15
#